data_AF-A0A842NV17-F1
#
_entry.id   AF-A0A842NV17-F1
#
_cell.length_a   1.000
_cell.length_b   1.000
_cell.length_c   1.000
_cell.angle_alpha   90.00
_cell.angle_beta   90.00
_cell.angle_gamma   90.00
#
_symmetry.space_group_name_H-M   'P 1'
#
loop_
_entity.id
_entity.type
_entity.pdbx_description
1 polymer ?
#
loop_
_entity_poly.entity_id
_entity_poly.type
_entity_poly.pdbx_seq_one_letter_code
_entity_poly.pdbx_strand_id
1 'polypeptide(L)' 'MEPKECKIVCDGKEIATLTCTEGGFTVKCTEEGKELCREMCKECC' A
#
# COMPACT_ATOMS: atom_id res chain seq x y z
N MET A 1 4.55 -15.47 -14.10
CA MET A 1 3.61 -15.68 -12.97
C MET A 1 2.41 -14.74 -13.12
N GLU A 2 1.20 -15.15 -12.74
CA GLU A 2 0.07 -14.19 -12.66
C GLU A 2 0.31 -13.18 -11.53
N PRO A 3 -0.05 -11.90 -11.73
CA PRO A 3 0.11 -10.89 -10.70
C PRO A 3 -0.72 -11.24 -9.47
N LYS A 4 -0.12 -11.11 -8.28
CA LYS A 4 -0.80 -11.32 -7.00
C LYS A 4 -1.05 -9.99 -6.33
N GLU A 5 -2.29 -9.76 -5.93
CA GLU A 5 -2.68 -8.58 -5.18
C GLU A 5 -2.80 -8.92 -3.68
N CYS A 6 -2.18 -8.09 -2.85
CA CYS A 6 -2.23 -8.17 -1.41
C CYS A 6 -2.76 -6.84 -0.86
N LYS A 7 -3.72 -6.91 0.06
CA LYS A 7 -4.28 -5.73 0.72
C LYS A 7 -3.56 -5.49 2.03
N ILE A 8 -3.12 -4.26 2.26
CA ILE A 8 -2.54 -3.80 3.51
C ILE A 8 -3.66 -3.17 4.30
N VAL A 9 -3.95 -3.73 5.47
CA VAL A 9 -5.06 -3.32 6.33
C VAL A 9 -4.50 -2.81 7.66
N CYS A 10 -4.97 -1.64 8.10
CA CYS A 10 -4.66 -1.03 9.39
C CYS A 10 -5.97 -0.70 10.09
N ASP A 11 -6.13 -1.11 11.35
CA ASP A 11 -7.38 -0.95 12.13
C ASP A 11 -8.65 -1.40 11.38
N GLY A 12 -8.55 -2.50 10.63
CA GLY A 12 -9.65 -3.06 9.86
C GLY A 12 -9.99 -2.32 8.56
N LYS A 13 -9.25 -1.26 8.23
CA LYS A 13 -9.40 -0.49 6.98
C LYS A 13 -8.26 -0.78 6.01
N GLU A 14 -8.59 -0.94 4.73
CA GLU A 14 -7.60 -1.07 3.67
C GLU A 14 -6.89 0.28 3.44
N ILE A 15 -5.58 0.31 3.65
CA ILE A 15 -4.79 1.54 3.50
C ILE A 15 -3.93 1.51 2.22
N ALA A 16 -3.58 0.33 1.70
CA ALA A 16 -2.84 0.21 0.46
C ALA A 16 -3.04 -1.17 -0.18
N THR A 17 -2.79 -1.23 -1.48
CA THR A 17 -2.74 -2.48 -2.25
C THR A 17 -1.35 -2.67 -2.81
N LEU A 18 -0.78 -3.85 -2.58
CA LEU A 18 0.51 -4.28 -3.10
C LEU A 18 0.26 -5.27 -4.24
N THR A 19 0.82 -5.01 -5.41
CA THR A 19 0.74 -5.91 -6.56
C THR A 19 2.12 -6.49 -6.82
N CYS A 20 2.29 -7.79 -6.59
CA CYS A 20 3.50 -8.54 -6.92
C CYS A 20 3.44 -8.99 -8.38
N THR A 21 4.47 -8.65 -9.14
CA THR A 21 4.70 -9.09 -10.51
C THR A 21 6.08 -9.73 -10.63
N GLU A 22 6.38 -10.32 -11.78
CA GLU A 22 7.70 -10.92 -12.01
C GLU A 22 8.83 -9.87 -12.01
N GLY A 23 8.52 -8.62 -12.37
CA GLY A 23 9.47 -7.50 -12.41
C GLY A 23 9.64 -6.76 -11.07
N GLY A 24 9.00 -7.22 -10.00
CA GLY A 24 9.01 -6.56 -8.69
C GLY A 24 7.61 -6.32 -8.15
N PHE A 25 7.47 -5.34 -7.25
CA PHE A 25 6.19 -5.01 -6.64
C PHE A 25 5.86 -3.53 -6.83
N THR A 26 4.56 -3.23 -6.94
CA THR A 26 4.04 -1.87 -6.88
C THR A 26 3.14 -1.73 -5.66
N VAL A 27 3.18 -0.56 -5.03
CA VAL A 27 2.29 -0.24 -3.90
C VAL A 27 1.43 0.95 -4.31
N LYS A 28 0.12 0.81 -4.12
CA LYS A 28 -0.85 1.87 -4.32
C LYS A 28 -1.55 2.17 -3.01
N CYS A 29 -1.25 3.32 -2.42
CA CYS A 29 -1.92 3.78 -1.21
C CYS A 29 -3.30 4.36 -1.53
N THR A 30 -4.27 4.09 -0.66
CA THR A 30 -5.55 4.80 -0.61
C THR A 30 -5.33 6.23 -0.09
N GLU A 31 -6.33 7.10 -0.17
CA GLU A 31 -6.24 8.44 0.41
C GLU A 31 -6.00 8.40 1.93
N GLU A 32 -6.75 7.56 2.66
CA GLU A 32 -6.51 7.34 4.11
C GLU A 32 -5.09 6.83 4.39
N GLY A 33 -4.59 5.91 3.56
CA GLY A 33 -3.22 5.42 3.68
C GLY A 33 -2.15 6.49 3.43
N LYS A 34 -2.41 7.44 2.52
CA LYS A 34 -1.51 8.58 2.29
C LYS A 34 -1.54 9.57 3.44
N GLU A 35 -2.70 9.83 4.04
CA GLU A 35 -2.81 10.67 5.23
C GLU A 35 -2.06 10.04 6.41
N LEU A 36 -2.29 8.76 6.68
CA LEU A 36 -1.54 7.99 7.68
C LEU A 36 -0.03 8.05 7.43
N CYS A 37 0.39 7.89 6.17
CA CYS A 37 1.80 7.98 5.81
C CYS A 37 2.35 9.38 6.08
N ARG A 38 1.64 10.45 5.72
CA ARG A 38 2.05 11.84 6.01
C ARG A 38 2.13 12.14 7.51
N GLU A 39 1.20 11.60 8.30
CA GLU A 39 1.15 11.81 9.75
C GLU A 39 2.23 11.04 10.51
N MET A 40 2.45 9.77 10.14
CA MET A 40 3.34 8.85 10.86
C MET A 40 4.75 8.80 10.27
N CYS A 41 4.90 9.09 8.98
CA CYS A 41 6.11 8.91 8.21
C CYS A 41 6.36 10.18 7.40
N LYS A 42 6.88 11.22 8.06
CA LYS A 42 7.23 12.52 7.43
C LYS A 42 8.18 12.43 6.22
N GLU A 43 8.73 11.24 5.93
CA GLU A 43 9.70 11.00 4.86
C GLU A 43 9.33 9.83 3.92
N CYS A 44 8.14 9.22 4.06
CA CYS A 44 7.72 8.16 3.14
C CYS A 44 6.50 8.63 2.33
N CYS A 45 6.64 8.51 1.00
CA CYS A 45 5.74 8.98 -0.07
C CYS A 45 5.79 10.48 -0.42
#